data_AF-A0AAU1XHA1-F1
#
_entry.id   AF-A0AAU1XHA1-F1
#
_cell.length_a   1.000
_cell.length_b   1.000
_cell.length_c   1.000
_cell.angle_alpha   90.00
_cell.angle_beta   90.00
_cell.angle_gamma   90.00
#
_symmetry.space_group_name_H-M   'P 1'
#
loop_
_entity.id
_entity.type
_entity.pdbx_description
1 polymer ?
#
loop_
_entity_poly.entity_id
_entity_poly.type
_entity_poly.pdbx_seq_one_letter_code
_entity_poly.pdbx_strand_id
1 'polypeptide(L)'
;MKDLVSAVDVAHWSRDALVGLKLISPAHPACSTVSGDLSLTDGAQAQDRIRFFLKDRLVRNFRDVGRAWLSDVGPCIINIAHAEFLDDGSRLFLETLANFPSDQIEVNFAVGRDAAESALKAPHDDREQRIEKLVLRAEEGLSESEVDFLYEQAMEYLSVGDSWTAERILRAVQTQRDTPAIWGRLGLAYTMLGRTLEAEFCYLRWREDSDPLGVAGADYGLSMLYARHHPPVLRSLDRTAQHLEHGYAVLDQVPADDTRDLTFHRVFNRNGYALVEFRRGHIEEAIGHLTEGIAQLRNGSAVHHMHQTVLIYNLGQCYRRIGRLDEAIATFTDLLEVDGRMPEYHMELAHCHLSTEDFDAALSSLLEARRLGPSIQEAHSLLGFTYLQLGDHTAALASYRAAYELDTQDFEALYDYAYVLAETDQPEAALELVVGRDHAPLRTGEAVRLLTLKAEQHAVLGNLAAARTALEQVLVLAPDNPEARANLDQVMAVPA
;
A
#
# COMPACT_ATOMS: atom_id res chain seq x y z
N MET A 1 17.70 0.47 15.06
CA MET A 1 17.54 -1.00 15.17
C MET A 1 18.86 -1.76 15.17
N LYS A 2 19.81 -1.50 14.25
CA LYS A 2 21.15 -2.14 14.27
C LYS A 2 21.85 -2.03 15.64
N ASP A 3 21.84 -0.85 16.25
CA ASP A 3 22.43 -0.63 17.58
C ASP A 3 21.60 -1.21 18.74
N LEU A 4 20.35 -1.59 18.50
CA LEU A 4 19.42 -2.12 19.51
C LEU A 4 19.46 -3.66 19.62
N VAL A 5 19.80 -4.35 18.53
CA VAL A 5 19.81 -5.84 18.45
C VAL A 5 21.22 -6.43 18.48
N SER A 6 22.27 -5.62 18.25
CA SER A 6 23.66 -6.04 18.47
C SER A 6 23.98 -6.39 19.94
N ALA A 7 23.03 -6.21 20.85
CA ALA A 7 23.11 -6.60 22.24
C ALA A 7 22.06 -7.68 22.57
N VAL A 8 22.49 -8.96 22.44
CA VAL A 8 21.88 -10.18 22.99
C VAL A 8 20.75 -10.81 22.15
N ASP A 9 20.82 -12.14 22.01
CA ASP A 9 19.85 -13.09 21.40
C ASP A 9 18.39 -12.97 21.87
N VAL A 10 18.08 -12.06 22.80
CA VAL A 10 16.72 -11.74 23.25
C VAL A 10 16.64 -10.25 23.62
N ALA A 11 16.29 -9.39 22.66
CA ALA A 11 16.02 -7.98 22.95
C ALA A 11 14.69 -7.84 23.70
N HIS A 12 14.75 -7.27 24.91
CA HIS A 12 13.57 -6.90 25.71
C HIS A 12 13.44 -5.38 25.72
N TRP A 13 12.33 -4.84 25.22
CA TRP A 13 12.10 -3.39 25.13
C TRP A 13 11.29 -2.90 26.34
N SER A 14 11.86 -1.96 27.11
CA SER A 14 11.18 -1.32 28.25
C SER A 14 10.22 -0.21 27.80
N ARG A 15 9.30 0.22 28.67
CA ARG A 15 8.34 1.30 28.41
C ARG A 15 9.03 2.58 27.89
N ASP A 16 10.13 2.99 28.50
CA ASP A 16 10.87 4.21 28.11
C ASP A 16 11.61 4.03 26.77
N ALA A 17 12.06 2.81 26.46
CA ALA A 17 12.66 2.50 25.17
C ALA A 17 11.62 2.56 24.03
N LEU A 18 10.36 2.21 24.30
CA LEU A 18 9.26 2.21 23.32
C LEU A 18 8.71 3.60 23.03
N VAL A 19 8.63 4.45 24.04
CA VAL A 19 8.29 5.88 23.86
C VAL A 19 9.33 6.59 22.98
N GLY A 20 10.58 6.08 22.96
CA GLY A 20 11.66 6.56 22.11
C GLY A 20 11.92 5.76 20.82
N LEU A 21 11.22 4.64 20.59
CA LEU A 21 11.43 3.76 19.42
C LEU A 21 10.65 4.29 18.23
N LYS A 22 10.99 5.52 17.82
CA LYS A 22 10.46 6.08 16.58
C LYS A 22 11.23 5.44 15.42
N LEU A 23 10.51 4.94 14.44
CA LEU A 23 11.07 4.79 13.09
C LEU A 23 11.32 6.19 12.55
N ILE A 24 12.44 6.77 12.95
CA ILE A 24 12.96 7.96 12.32
C ILE A 24 13.35 7.49 10.91
N SER A 25 12.50 7.83 9.94
CA SER A 25 12.95 7.88 8.55
C SER A 25 14.24 8.72 8.56
N PRO A 26 15.38 8.18 8.10
CA PRO A 26 16.62 8.90 8.22
C PRO A 26 16.43 10.24 7.51
N ALA A 27 16.45 11.33 8.28
CA ALA A 27 16.78 12.62 7.71
C ALA A 27 18.18 12.41 7.08
N HIS A 28 18.19 12.25 5.76
CA HIS A 28 19.31 11.79 4.94
C HIS A 28 20.62 12.48 5.37
N PRO A 29 21.71 11.72 5.68
CA PRO A 29 22.67 11.38 4.62
C PRO A 29 23.33 9.98 4.74
N ALA A 30 23.03 9.17 5.76
CA ALA A 30 23.76 7.91 6.02
C ALA A 30 23.13 6.65 5.39
N CYS A 31 21.92 6.74 4.84
CA CYS A 31 21.35 5.69 3.98
C CYS A 31 21.72 5.98 2.52
N SER A 32 23.02 5.92 2.21
CA SER A 32 23.58 6.23 0.89
C SER A 32 23.46 5.08 -0.11
N THR A 33 22.63 4.06 0.15
CA THR A 33 22.57 2.83 -0.66
C THR A 33 21.47 2.81 -1.72
N VAL A 34 20.70 3.88 -1.90
CA VAL A 34 19.82 4.02 -3.10
C VAL A 34 20.28 5.22 -3.92
N SER A 35 21.48 5.12 -4.49
CA SER A 35 22.04 6.07 -5.45
C SER A 35 21.57 5.80 -6.89
N GLY A 36 20.30 5.45 -7.07
CA GLY A 36 19.66 5.39 -8.39
C GLY A 36 18.84 6.65 -8.62
N ASP A 37 18.68 7.10 -9.88
CA ASP A 37 17.71 8.16 -10.17
C ASP A 37 16.34 7.74 -9.62
N LEU A 38 15.58 8.65 -9.05
CA LEU A 38 14.27 8.32 -8.49
C LEU A 38 13.23 8.41 -9.61
N SER A 39 12.12 7.68 -9.51
CA SER A 39 10.93 7.97 -10.33
C SER A 39 10.58 9.45 -10.21
N LEU A 40 9.97 10.05 -11.25
CA LEU A 40 9.49 11.44 -11.16
C LEU A 40 8.57 11.63 -9.95
N THR A 41 7.74 10.64 -9.64
CA THR A 41 6.85 10.64 -8.47
C THR A 41 7.59 10.47 -7.13
N ASP A 42 8.84 10.02 -7.16
CA ASP A 42 9.71 9.80 -6.01
C ASP A 42 10.65 10.96 -5.75
N GLY A 43 11.14 11.60 -6.81
CA GLY A 43 11.85 12.88 -6.74
C GLY A 43 10.95 14.07 -6.40
N ALA A 44 9.63 13.88 -6.48
CA ALA A 44 8.61 14.88 -6.16
C ALA A 44 8.68 15.40 -4.71
N GLN A 45 8.44 16.70 -4.51
CA GLN A 45 8.10 17.20 -3.17
C GLN A 45 6.74 16.65 -2.74
N ALA A 46 6.52 16.48 -1.45
CA ALA A 46 5.33 15.76 -0.99
C ALA A 46 4.00 16.46 -1.23
N GLN A 47 4.00 17.77 -1.38
CA GLN A 47 2.82 18.52 -1.84
C GLN A 47 2.45 18.20 -3.29
N ASP A 48 3.40 17.73 -4.10
CA ASP A 48 3.20 17.31 -5.50
C ASP A 48 2.95 15.80 -5.60
N ARG A 49 3.14 15.04 -4.50
CA ARG A 49 2.91 13.59 -4.45
C ARG A 49 1.42 13.28 -4.30
N ILE A 50 0.74 13.01 -5.41
CA ILE A 50 -0.59 12.37 -5.37
C ILE A 50 -0.36 10.86 -5.46
N ARG A 51 -0.53 10.13 -4.36
CA ARG A 51 -0.24 8.69 -4.33
C ARG A 51 -1.49 7.87 -4.08
N PHE A 52 -1.68 6.86 -4.93
CA PHE A 52 -2.81 5.94 -4.90
C PHE A 52 -2.57 4.73 -3.95
N PHE A 53 -1.35 4.55 -3.45
CA PHE A 53 -0.90 3.32 -2.77
C PHE A 53 0.00 3.61 -1.54
N LEU A 54 -0.25 4.69 -0.80
CA LEU A 54 0.66 5.11 0.28
C LEU A 54 0.89 4.02 1.33
N LYS A 55 -0.17 3.29 1.71
CA LYS A 55 -0.07 2.21 2.69
C LYS A 55 0.73 1.03 2.14
N ASP A 56 0.37 0.51 0.98
CA ASP A 56 1.05 -0.65 0.38
C ASP A 56 2.52 -0.34 0.10
N ARG A 57 2.80 0.89 -0.32
CA ARG A 57 4.16 1.38 -0.50
C ARG A 57 4.94 1.50 0.80
N LEU A 58 4.31 2.00 1.86
CA LEU A 58 4.94 2.05 3.18
C LEU A 58 5.29 0.64 3.66
N VAL A 59 4.35 -0.30 3.55
CA VAL A 59 4.57 -1.72 3.89
C VAL A 59 5.68 -2.32 3.04
N ARG A 60 5.74 -2.05 1.73
CA ARG A 60 6.85 -2.49 0.87
C ARG A 60 8.20 -1.92 1.34
N ASN A 61 8.26 -0.63 1.64
CA ASN A 61 9.48 -0.02 2.17
C ASN A 61 9.89 -0.66 3.51
N PHE A 62 8.92 -0.95 4.39
CA PHE A 62 9.15 -1.67 5.63
C PHE A 62 9.70 -3.08 5.40
N ARG A 63 9.18 -3.81 4.40
CA ARG A 63 9.72 -5.10 3.97
C ARG A 63 11.15 -4.97 3.42
N ASP A 64 11.43 -3.97 2.59
CA ASP A 64 12.77 -3.73 2.04
C ASP A 64 13.79 -3.45 3.16
N VAL A 65 13.42 -2.59 4.12
CA VAL A 65 14.22 -2.30 5.31
C VAL A 65 14.40 -3.56 6.15
N GLY A 66 13.32 -4.32 6.40
CA GLY A 66 13.35 -5.57 7.15
C GLY A 66 14.29 -6.61 6.53
N ARG A 67 14.20 -6.81 5.21
CA ARG A 67 15.06 -7.74 4.46
C ARG A 67 16.53 -7.33 4.50
N ALA A 68 16.82 -6.06 4.22
CA ALA A 68 18.19 -5.54 4.30
C ALA A 68 18.77 -5.71 5.70
N TRP A 69 17.94 -5.48 6.73
CA TRP A 69 18.33 -5.65 8.12
C TRP A 69 18.57 -7.12 8.51
N LEU A 70 17.66 -8.03 8.16
CA LEU A 70 17.80 -9.47 8.41
C LEU A 70 19.00 -10.09 7.67
N SER A 71 19.36 -9.56 6.50
CA SER A 71 20.58 -9.97 5.79
C SER A 71 21.86 -9.68 6.58
N ASP A 72 21.85 -8.65 7.44
CA ASP A 72 23.01 -8.27 8.26
C ASP A 72 23.01 -8.97 9.61
N VAL A 73 21.83 -9.16 10.22
CA VAL A 73 21.68 -9.68 11.60
C VAL A 73 21.54 -11.21 11.64
N GLY A 74 20.99 -11.83 10.58
CA GLY A 74 20.58 -13.22 10.60
C GLY A 74 19.28 -13.44 11.37
N PRO A 75 18.85 -14.71 11.55
CA PRO A 75 17.59 -15.01 12.21
C PRO A 75 17.50 -14.50 13.64
N CYS A 76 16.35 -13.93 14.04
CA CYS A 76 16.20 -13.33 15.36
C CYS A 76 14.78 -13.39 15.95
N ILE A 77 14.67 -13.26 17.27
CA ILE A 77 13.39 -13.15 17.99
C ILE A 77 13.31 -11.76 18.63
N ILE A 78 12.23 -11.02 18.34
CA ILE A 78 11.94 -9.69 18.90
C ILE A 78 10.81 -9.83 19.93
N ASN A 79 11.10 -9.52 21.20
CA ASN A 79 10.08 -9.52 22.27
C ASN A 79 9.76 -8.08 22.70
N ILE A 80 8.53 -7.65 22.41
CA ILE A 80 8.06 -6.31 22.72
C ILE A 80 7.21 -6.39 23.99
N ALA A 81 7.77 -5.98 25.13
CA ALA A 81 6.97 -5.78 26.33
C ALA A 81 6.16 -4.49 26.20
N HIS A 82 5.02 -4.41 26.89
CA HIS A 82 4.14 -3.23 26.83
C HIS A 82 3.75 -2.76 25.43
N ALA A 83 3.47 -3.70 24.52
CA ALA A 83 3.10 -3.42 23.14
C ALA A 83 1.88 -2.47 23.02
N GLU A 84 1.04 -2.37 24.06
CA GLU A 84 -0.05 -1.40 24.17
C GLU A 84 0.37 0.07 24.05
N PHE A 85 1.65 0.41 24.27
CA PHE A 85 2.17 1.77 24.14
C PHE A 85 2.93 2.02 22.82
N LEU A 86 3.03 1.03 21.93
CA LEU A 86 3.55 1.28 20.59
C LEU A 86 2.66 2.29 19.88
N ASP A 87 3.26 3.29 19.27
CA ASP A 87 2.56 4.07 18.27
C ASP A 87 2.21 3.18 17.06
N ASP A 88 1.15 3.54 16.36
CA ASP A 88 0.59 2.78 15.24
C ASP A 88 1.61 2.56 14.11
N GLY A 89 2.56 3.48 13.87
CA GLY A 89 3.57 3.35 12.82
C GLY A 89 4.63 2.31 13.17
N SER A 90 5.16 2.38 14.40
CA SER A 90 6.08 1.38 14.95
C SER A 90 5.42 0.01 15.02
N ARG A 91 4.15 -0.05 15.43
CA ARG A 91 3.37 -1.29 15.41
C ARG A 91 3.25 -1.86 14.00
N LEU A 92 2.84 -1.07 13.01
CA LEU A 92 2.69 -1.52 11.63
C LEU A 92 4.00 -2.09 11.07
N PHE A 93 5.14 -1.46 11.37
CA PHE A 93 6.44 -1.98 10.96
C PHE A 93 6.76 -3.32 11.60
N LEU A 94 6.54 -3.46 12.91
CA LEU A 94 6.81 -4.70 13.63
C LEU A 94 5.87 -5.83 13.20
N GLU A 95 4.61 -5.51 12.92
CA GLU A 95 3.66 -6.43 12.28
C GLU A 95 4.12 -6.82 10.88
N THR A 96 4.65 -5.86 10.10
CA THR A 96 5.22 -6.16 8.77
C THR A 96 6.41 -7.12 8.87
N LEU A 97 7.27 -6.96 9.87
CA LEU A 97 8.36 -7.91 10.14
C LEU A 97 7.83 -9.28 10.58
N ALA A 98 6.76 -9.33 11.36
CA ALA A 98 6.15 -10.57 11.82
C ALA A 98 5.60 -11.44 10.66
N ASN A 99 5.36 -10.87 9.48
CA ASN A 99 4.87 -11.60 8.31
C ASN A 99 5.96 -12.32 7.51
N PHE A 100 7.24 -12.07 7.82
CA PHE A 100 8.36 -12.82 7.23
C PHE A 100 8.36 -14.28 7.70
N PRO A 101 9.06 -15.19 7.01
CA PRO A 101 9.20 -16.58 7.44
C PRO A 101 9.70 -16.70 8.88
N SER A 102 9.05 -17.56 9.69
CA SER A 102 9.31 -17.67 11.12
C SER A 102 10.70 -18.25 11.47
N ASP A 103 11.34 -18.92 10.51
CA ASP A 103 12.74 -19.35 10.60
C ASP A 103 13.73 -18.19 10.42
N GLN A 104 13.28 -17.05 9.91
CA GLN A 104 14.05 -15.81 9.82
C GLN A 104 13.73 -14.86 10.98
N ILE A 105 12.46 -14.68 11.34
CA ILE A 105 12.10 -13.75 12.41
C ILE A 105 10.82 -14.15 13.12
N GLU A 106 10.84 -14.02 14.45
CA GLU A 106 9.66 -14.14 15.30
C GLU A 106 9.45 -12.83 16.06
N VAL A 107 8.26 -12.23 15.97
CA VAL A 107 7.92 -10.99 16.66
C VAL A 107 6.79 -11.23 17.66
N ASN A 108 7.09 -11.04 18.94
CA ASN A 108 6.17 -11.31 20.04
C ASN A 108 5.71 -10.00 20.70
N PHE A 109 4.41 -9.73 20.62
CA PHE A 109 3.77 -8.59 21.26
C PHE A 109 3.19 -8.99 22.62
N ALA A 110 3.68 -8.40 23.72
CA ALA A 110 3.21 -8.68 25.07
C ALA A 110 2.62 -7.43 25.74
N VAL A 111 1.49 -7.60 26.43
CA VAL A 111 0.86 -6.54 27.23
C VAL A 111 1.26 -6.67 28.70
N GLY A 112 1.60 -5.56 29.36
CA GLY A 112 1.71 -5.48 30.82
C GLY A 112 2.75 -6.39 31.53
N ARG A 113 3.86 -6.79 30.88
CA ARG A 113 4.94 -7.54 31.57
C ARG A 113 5.96 -6.61 32.22
N ASP A 114 6.32 -6.88 33.48
CA ASP A 114 7.54 -6.35 34.12
C ASP A 114 8.78 -6.95 33.42
N ALA A 115 9.19 -6.36 32.30
CA ALA A 115 10.50 -6.62 31.74
C ALA A 115 11.55 -5.96 32.65
N ALA A 116 12.60 -6.70 33.02
CA ALA A 116 13.77 -6.12 33.67
C ALA A 116 14.23 -4.90 32.84
N GLU A 117 14.43 -3.75 33.50
CA GLU A 117 14.80 -2.49 32.89
C GLU A 117 16.10 -2.63 32.09
N SER A 118 16.00 -2.95 30.80
CA SER A 118 17.08 -2.70 29.85
C SER A 118 17.00 -1.23 29.45
N ALA A 119 17.96 -0.46 29.96
CA ALA A 119 18.15 0.96 29.65
C ALA A 119 18.82 1.12 28.28
N LEU A 120 18.11 0.72 27.21
CA LEU A 120 18.49 1.15 25.86
C LEU A 120 18.05 2.60 25.69
N LYS A 121 18.98 3.54 25.88
CA LYS A 121 18.78 4.93 25.46
C LYS A 121 18.82 4.97 23.94
N ALA A 122 17.71 5.36 23.32
CA ALA A 122 17.71 5.63 21.89
C ALA A 122 18.82 6.65 21.55
N PRO A 123 19.57 6.46 20.44
CA PRO A 123 20.50 7.48 19.98
C PRO A 123 19.72 8.77 19.75
N HIS A 124 20.05 9.80 20.53
CA HIS A 124 19.29 11.02 20.57
C HIS A 124 19.75 11.97 19.46
N ASP A 125 18.87 12.23 18.50
CA ASP A 125 18.98 13.39 17.62
C ASP A 125 18.52 14.65 18.39
N ASP A 126 19.37 15.68 18.44
CA ASP A 126 19.06 16.97 19.08
C ASP A 126 17.76 17.60 18.52
N ARG A 127 17.49 17.37 17.23
CA ARG A 127 16.26 17.82 16.56
C ARG A 127 15.01 17.16 17.16
N GLU A 128 15.02 15.84 17.30
CA GLU A 128 13.91 15.06 17.84
C GLU A 128 13.61 15.42 19.30
N GLN A 129 14.66 15.59 20.12
CA GLN A 129 14.49 16.04 21.50
C GLN A 129 13.85 17.43 21.57
N ARG A 130 14.23 18.33 20.65
CA ARG A 130 13.64 19.66 20.58
C ARG A 130 12.16 19.57 20.23
N ILE A 131 11.80 18.78 19.21
CA ILE A 131 10.39 18.56 18.84
C ILE A 131 9.59 18.04 20.03
N GLU A 132 10.08 17.02 20.72
CA GLU A 132 9.38 16.42 21.85
C GLU A 132 9.15 17.41 22.99
N LYS A 133 10.20 18.15 23.39
CA LYS A 133 10.09 19.19 24.43
C LYS A 133 9.07 20.28 24.05
N LEU A 134 9.06 20.70 22.79
CA LEU A 134 8.13 21.74 22.32
C LEU A 134 6.70 21.23 22.24
N VAL A 135 6.48 20.01 21.76
CA VAL A 135 5.14 19.39 21.70
C VAL A 135 4.55 19.23 23.11
N LEU A 136 5.35 18.76 24.08
CA LEU A 136 4.90 18.64 25.47
C LEU A 136 4.57 19.99 26.12
N ARG A 137 5.31 21.04 25.77
CA ARG A 137 5.10 22.40 26.27
C ARG A 137 4.03 23.18 25.50
N ALA A 138 3.42 22.60 24.46
CA ALA A 138 2.46 23.34 23.65
C ALA A 138 1.28 23.88 24.48
N GLU A 139 0.81 23.14 25.48
CA GLU A 139 -0.26 23.59 26.38
C GLU A 139 0.14 24.81 27.23
N GLU A 140 1.44 25.04 27.44
CA GLU A 140 2.00 26.15 28.22
C GLU A 140 2.23 27.42 27.38
N GLY A 141 2.09 27.32 26.05
CA GLY A 141 2.32 28.39 25.09
C GLY A 141 3.72 28.35 24.46
N LEU A 142 3.77 28.56 23.14
CA LEU A 142 5.00 28.59 22.34
C LEU A 142 5.21 29.97 21.70
N SER A 143 6.46 30.33 21.41
CA SER A 143 6.77 31.49 20.57
C SER A 143 6.46 31.22 19.10
N GLU A 144 6.21 32.27 18.31
CA GLU A 144 5.96 32.16 16.86
C GLU A 144 7.06 31.37 16.13
N SER A 145 8.34 31.59 16.45
CA SER A 145 9.45 30.85 15.86
C SER A 145 9.49 29.37 16.23
N GLU A 146 8.97 29.01 17.41
CA GLU A 146 8.84 27.59 17.82
C GLU A 146 7.67 26.92 17.11
N VAL A 147 6.57 27.66 16.90
CA VAL A 147 5.41 27.19 16.13
C VAL A 147 5.80 26.97 14.66
N ASP A 148 6.51 27.92 14.05
CA ASP A 148 7.00 27.80 12.67
C ASP A 148 7.97 26.62 12.53
N PHE A 149 8.91 26.47 13.47
CA PHE A 149 9.80 25.30 13.51
C PHE A 149 8.97 24.01 13.53
N LEU A 150 8.04 23.84 14.49
CA LEU A 150 7.21 22.64 14.58
C LEU A 150 6.40 22.39 13.30
N TYR A 151 5.83 23.43 12.71
CA TYR A 151 5.09 23.30 11.45
C TYR A 151 5.98 22.77 10.32
N GLU A 152 7.19 23.34 10.14
CA GLU A 152 8.17 22.86 9.17
C GLU A 152 8.54 21.39 9.44
N GLN A 153 8.75 21.02 10.70
CA GLN A 153 9.05 19.64 11.07
C GLN A 153 7.91 18.70 10.67
N ALA A 154 6.67 19.06 10.98
CA ALA A 154 5.51 18.27 10.60
C ALA A 154 5.40 18.08 9.08
N MET A 155 5.74 19.12 8.29
CA MET A 155 5.73 19.01 6.84
C MET A 155 6.79 18.03 6.34
N GLU A 156 7.98 18.04 6.95
CA GLU A 156 9.02 17.06 6.64
C GLU A 156 8.57 15.62 6.95
N TYR A 157 7.94 15.36 8.10
CA TYR A 157 7.42 14.01 8.41
C TYR A 157 6.28 13.58 7.48
N LEU A 158 5.31 14.47 7.21
CA LEU A 158 4.29 14.20 6.18
C LEU A 158 4.94 13.85 4.84
N SER A 159 6.05 14.51 4.51
CA SER A 159 6.68 14.35 3.21
C SER A 159 7.27 12.95 2.97
N VAL A 160 7.71 12.31 4.04
CA VAL A 160 8.27 10.96 4.03
C VAL A 160 7.23 9.90 4.40
N GLY A 161 5.98 10.30 4.66
CA GLY A 161 4.89 9.38 4.97
C GLY A 161 4.68 9.12 6.46
N ASP A 162 5.49 9.70 7.34
CA ASP A 162 5.33 9.59 8.80
C ASP A 162 4.21 10.52 9.29
N SER A 163 2.98 10.05 9.04
CA SER A 163 1.77 10.81 9.39
C SER A 163 1.48 10.81 10.88
N TRP A 164 2.02 9.84 11.62
CA TRP A 164 1.86 9.74 13.07
C TRP A 164 2.61 10.85 13.78
N THR A 165 3.91 11.00 13.48
CA THR A 165 4.72 12.07 14.05
C THR A 165 4.20 13.43 13.60
N ALA A 166 3.83 13.56 12.33
CA ALA A 166 3.30 14.81 11.81
C ALA A 166 1.96 15.20 12.46
N GLU A 167 1.02 14.27 12.64
CA GLU A 167 -0.27 14.54 13.29
C GLU A 167 -0.10 15.07 14.71
N ARG A 168 0.78 14.43 15.49
CA ARG A 168 1.09 14.85 16.85
C ARG A 168 1.66 16.26 16.91
N ILE A 169 2.60 16.57 16.01
CA ILE A 169 3.19 17.92 15.92
C ILE A 169 2.15 18.95 15.45
N LEU A 170 1.35 18.62 14.44
CA LEU A 170 0.31 19.50 13.91
C LEU A 170 -0.77 19.82 14.93
N ARG A 171 -1.13 18.87 15.80
CA ARG A 171 -2.02 19.13 16.93
C ARG A 171 -1.43 20.16 17.90
N ALA A 172 -0.16 20.03 18.25
CA ALA A 172 0.52 21.01 19.09
C ALA A 172 0.59 22.39 18.43
N VAL A 173 0.82 22.45 17.11
CA VAL A 173 0.80 23.70 16.35
C VAL A 173 -0.62 24.30 16.31
N GLN A 174 -1.65 23.47 16.13
CA GLN A 174 -3.05 23.87 16.03
C GLN A 174 -3.60 24.50 17.32
N THR A 175 -3.07 24.13 18.51
CA THR A 175 -3.45 24.80 19.77
C THR A 175 -2.89 26.22 19.87
N GLN A 176 -1.83 26.54 19.13
CA GLN A 176 -1.21 27.87 19.10
C GLN A 176 -1.74 28.74 17.96
N ARG A 177 -1.98 28.12 16.79
CA ARG A 177 -2.34 28.81 15.54
C ARG A 177 -3.51 28.07 14.87
N ASP A 178 -4.69 28.67 14.86
CA ASP A 178 -5.88 28.11 14.20
C ASP A 178 -6.04 28.71 12.80
N THR A 179 -5.50 28.03 11.77
CA THR A 179 -5.59 28.50 10.37
C THR A 179 -6.09 27.40 9.43
N PRO A 180 -6.76 27.76 8.32
CA PRO A 180 -7.24 26.78 7.34
C PRO A 180 -6.12 25.87 6.82
N ALA A 181 -4.91 26.39 6.63
CA ALA A 181 -3.75 25.61 6.18
C ALA A 181 -3.38 24.48 7.15
N ILE A 182 -3.46 24.69 8.47
CA ILE A 182 -3.16 23.66 9.47
C ILE A 182 -4.23 22.57 9.45
N TRP A 183 -5.51 22.95 9.32
CA TRP A 183 -6.60 21.99 9.14
C TRP A 183 -6.43 21.13 7.90
N GLY A 184 -6.03 21.71 6.76
CA GLY A 184 -5.74 20.94 5.55
C GLY A 184 -4.64 19.89 5.76
N ARG A 185 -3.57 20.24 6.50
CA ARG A 185 -2.48 19.31 6.81
C ARG A 185 -2.88 18.23 7.82
N LEU A 186 -3.66 18.56 8.85
CA LEU A 186 -4.24 17.58 9.77
C LEU A 186 -5.19 16.62 9.04
N GLY A 187 -6.01 17.14 8.12
CA GLY A 187 -6.89 16.33 7.28
C GLY A 187 -6.12 15.31 6.44
N LEU A 188 -5.01 15.74 5.83
CA LEU A 188 -4.11 14.85 5.08
C LEU A 188 -3.49 13.78 6.01
N ALA A 189 -2.94 14.19 7.15
CA ALA A 189 -2.36 13.27 8.13
C ALA A 189 -3.39 12.21 8.56
N TYR A 190 -4.60 12.63 8.95
CA TYR A 190 -5.66 11.71 9.33
C TYR A 190 -6.12 10.80 8.20
N THR A 191 -6.15 11.30 6.96
CA THR A 191 -6.45 10.47 5.79
C THR A 191 -5.43 9.35 5.63
N MET A 192 -4.14 9.67 5.76
CA MET A 192 -3.05 8.68 5.67
C MET A 192 -3.06 7.68 6.83
N LEU A 193 -3.53 8.10 8.00
CA LEU A 193 -3.73 7.26 9.18
C LEU A 193 -5.02 6.40 9.13
N GLY A 194 -5.86 6.57 8.10
CA GLY A 194 -7.18 5.90 8.03
C GLY A 194 -8.23 6.44 9.01
N ARG A 195 -7.92 7.53 9.73
CA ARG A 195 -8.80 8.24 10.67
C ARG A 195 -9.76 9.18 9.94
N THR A 196 -10.60 8.58 9.11
CA THR A 196 -11.32 9.30 8.05
C THR A 196 -12.40 10.27 8.54
N LEU A 197 -12.96 10.06 9.72
CA LEU A 197 -13.95 10.99 10.29
C LEU A 197 -13.27 12.26 10.82
N GLU A 198 -12.10 12.12 11.46
CA GLU A 198 -11.29 13.26 11.85
C GLU A 198 -10.77 14.03 10.64
N ALA A 199 -10.38 13.30 9.58
CA ALA A 199 -9.99 13.92 8.32
C ALA A 199 -11.13 14.76 7.71
N GLU A 200 -12.35 14.21 7.68
CA GLU A 200 -13.53 14.92 7.17
C GLU A 200 -13.79 16.21 7.95
N PHE A 201 -13.77 16.14 9.29
CA PHE A 201 -13.89 17.32 10.14
C PHE A 201 -12.83 18.38 9.80
N CYS A 202 -11.57 17.98 9.65
CA CYS A 202 -10.49 18.89 9.31
C CYS A 202 -10.68 19.53 7.93
N TYR A 203 -11.10 18.79 6.92
CA TYR A 203 -11.35 19.36 5.59
C TYR A 203 -12.55 20.32 5.58
N LEU A 204 -13.61 20.04 6.35
CA LEU A 204 -14.72 20.99 6.50
C LEU A 204 -14.24 22.30 7.14
N ARG A 205 -13.40 22.23 8.18
CA ARG A 205 -12.79 23.41 8.81
C ARG A 205 -11.81 24.14 7.90
N TRP A 206 -11.05 23.42 7.08
CA TRP A 206 -10.21 24.03 6.05
C TRP A 206 -11.05 24.83 5.05
N ARG A 207 -12.23 24.33 4.67
CA ARG A 207 -13.09 24.96 3.66
C ARG A 207 -13.73 26.29 4.10
N GLU A 208 -14.15 26.41 5.36
CA GLU A 208 -15.02 27.50 5.84
C GLU A 208 -14.44 28.92 5.65
N ASP A 209 -13.13 29.09 5.76
CA ASP A 209 -12.46 30.41 5.70
C ASP A 209 -11.26 30.42 4.73
N SER A 210 -11.30 29.60 3.69
CA SER A 210 -10.24 29.52 2.68
C SER A 210 -10.48 30.44 1.48
N ASP A 211 -9.39 30.76 0.79
CA ASP A 211 -9.44 31.30 -0.56
C ASP A 211 -9.96 30.24 -1.57
N PRO A 212 -10.27 30.60 -2.83
CA PRO A 212 -10.80 29.65 -3.80
C PRO A 212 -9.95 28.38 -3.99
N LEU A 213 -8.61 28.49 -3.88
CA LEU A 213 -7.73 27.33 -3.95
C LEU A 213 -7.86 26.43 -2.73
N GLY A 214 -7.91 26.99 -1.52
CA GLY A 214 -8.11 26.23 -0.30
C GLY A 214 -9.49 25.55 -0.26
N VAL A 215 -10.54 26.21 -0.76
CA VAL A 215 -11.88 25.60 -0.92
C VAL A 215 -11.82 24.40 -1.87
N ALA A 216 -11.24 24.58 -3.05
CA ALA A 216 -11.10 23.50 -4.02
C ALA A 216 -10.23 22.33 -3.51
N GLY A 217 -9.17 22.64 -2.76
CA GLY A 217 -8.31 21.65 -2.10
C GLY A 217 -9.06 20.86 -1.02
N ALA A 218 -9.84 21.55 -0.19
CA ALA A 218 -10.66 20.92 0.85
C ALA A 218 -11.73 20.01 0.24
N ASP A 219 -12.45 20.47 -0.80
CA ASP A 219 -13.43 19.65 -1.50
C ASP A 219 -12.78 18.46 -2.22
N TYR A 220 -11.58 18.62 -2.78
CA TYR A 220 -10.84 17.49 -3.31
C TYR A 220 -10.53 16.46 -2.21
N GLY A 221 -10.03 16.91 -1.05
CA GLY A 221 -9.79 16.05 0.12
C GLY A 221 -11.05 15.28 0.55
N LEU A 222 -12.17 15.98 0.72
CA LEU A 222 -13.48 15.39 1.03
C LEU A 222 -13.91 14.38 -0.03
N SER A 223 -13.74 14.70 -1.31
CA SER A 223 -14.08 13.78 -2.40
C SER A 223 -13.30 12.47 -2.32
N MET A 224 -12.00 12.52 -2.00
CA MET A 224 -11.18 11.32 -1.87
C MET A 224 -11.55 10.48 -0.64
N LEU A 225 -12.00 11.11 0.46
CA LEU A 225 -12.55 10.38 1.59
C LEU A 225 -13.77 9.56 1.17
N TYR A 226 -14.75 10.20 0.52
CA TYR A 226 -15.97 9.54 0.05
C TYR A 226 -15.74 8.53 -1.07
N ALA A 227 -14.73 8.73 -1.90
CA ALA A 227 -14.41 7.79 -2.97
C ALA A 227 -13.62 6.58 -2.46
N ARG A 228 -12.64 6.78 -1.58
CA ARG A 228 -11.56 5.79 -1.34
C ARG A 228 -11.35 5.45 0.12
N HIS A 229 -11.26 6.45 0.99
CA HIS A 229 -10.68 6.24 2.32
C HIS A 229 -11.71 5.90 3.39
N HIS A 230 -12.93 6.44 3.30
CA HIS A 230 -13.97 6.11 4.27
C HIS A 230 -14.26 4.60 4.29
N PRO A 231 -14.76 4.08 5.43
CA PRO A 231 -15.33 2.74 5.49
C PRO A 231 -16.35 2.52 4.36
N PRO A 232 -16.45 1.30 3.78
CA PRO A 232 -17.32 1.05 2.63
C PRO A 232 -18.75 1.56 2.78
N VAL A 233 -19.32 1.51 3.98
CA VAL A 233 -20.69 1.97 4.28
C VAL A 233 -20.90 3.48 4.15
N LEU A 234 -19.82 4.27 4.21
CA LEU A 234 -19.85 5.73 4.07
C LEU A 234 -19.38 6.19 2.69
N ARG A 235 -18.83 5.30 1.85
CA ARG A 235 -18.38 5.67 0.50
C ARG A 235 -19.57 6.02 -0.38
N SER A 236 -19.45 7.11 -1.14
CA SER A 236 -20.52 7.60 -2.02
C SER A 236 -19.94 8.33 -3.22
N LEU A 237 -20.18 7.80 -4.42
CA LEU A 237 -19.79 8.44 -5.67
C LEU A 237 -20.56 9.75 -5.90
N ASP A 238 -21.79 9.86 -5.41
CA ASP A 238 -22.59 11.08 -5.55
C ASP A 238 -22.04 12.22 -4.67
N ARG A 239 -21.69 11.94 -3.41
CA ARG A 239 -21.01 12.92 -2.55
C ARG A 239 -19.63 13.28 -3.11
N THR A 240 -18.90 12.30 -3.62
CA THR A 240 -17.61 12.52 -4.30
C THR A 240 -17.78 13.53 -5.45
N ALA A 241 -18.74 13.29 -6.35
CA ALA A 241 -19.04 14.17 -7.47
C ALA A 241 -19.46 15.57 -6.99
N GLN A 242 -20.33 15.65 -5.98
CA GLN A 242 -20.81 16.93 -5.45
C GLN A 242 -19.67 17.82 -4.96
N HIS A 243 -18.71 17.26 -4.21
CA HIS A 243 -17.53 18.01 -3.76
C HIS A 243 -16.67 18.45 -4.95
N LEU A 244 -16.40 17.55 -5.90
CA LEU A 244 -15.58 17.88 -7.07
C LEU A 244 -16.22 18.96 -7.95
N GLU A 245 -17.54 18.91 -8.16
CA GLU A 245 -18.28 19.95 -8.88
C GLU A 245 -18.26 21.28 -8.15
N HIS A 246 -18.46 21.29 -6.82
CA HIS A 246 -18.38 22.52 -6.04
C HIS A 246 -16.98 23.14 -6.12
N GLY A 247 -15.93 22.35 -5.90
CA GLY A 247 -14.54 22.83 -6.01
C GLY A 247 -14.20 23.33 -7.41
N TYR A 248 -14.68 22.66 -8.47
CA TYR A 248 -14.46 23.11 -9.84
C TYR A 248 -15.19 24.42 -10.16
N ALA A 249 -16.45 24.55 -9.73
CA ALA A 249 -17.23 25.78 -9.91
C ALA A 249 -16.59 26.97 -9.18
N VAL A 250 -15.98 26.76 -8.02
CA VAL A 250 -15.21 27.77 -7.28
C VAL A 250 -13.97 28.18 -8.08
N LEU A 251 -13.21 27.23 -8.62
CA LEU A 251 -12.06 27.51 -9.48
C LEU A 251 -12.49 28.23 -10.77
N ASP A 252 -13.67 27.90 -11.31
CA ASP A 252 -14.19 28.47 -12.56
C ASP A 252 -14.48 29.97 -12.48
N GLN A 253 -14.83 30.43 -11.28
CA GLN A 253 -15.09 31.84 -11.01
C GLN A 253 -13.81 32.67 -10.80
N VAL A 254 -12.64 32.03 -10.65
CA VAL A 254 -11.38 32.76 -10.48
C VAL A 254 -10.94 33.36 -11.84
N PRO A 255 -10.68 34.67 -11.91
CA PRO A 255 -10.27 35.34 -13.14
C PRO A 255 -9.01 34.75 -13.80
N ALA A 256 -8.96 34.77 -15.13
CA ALA A 256 -7.85 34.19 -15.90
C ALA A 256 -6.53 34.98 -15.83
N ASP A 257 -6.57 36.23 -15.34
CA ASP A 257 -5.39 37.09 -15.12
C ASP A 257 -4.72 36.84 -13.76
N ASP A 258 -5.25 35.90 -12.97
CA ASP A 258 -4.63 35.44 -11.74
C ASP A 258 -3.27 34.76 -12.02
N THR A 259 -2.24 35.13 -11.28
CA THR A 259 -0.89 34.58 -11.42
C THR A 259 -0.75 33.15 -10.87
N ARG A 260 -1.80 32.61 -10.24
CA ARG A 260 -1.85 31.25 -9.69
C ARG A 260 -2.07 30.21 -10.80
N ASP A 261 -1.52 29.01 -10.61
CA ASP A 261 -1.63 27.91 -11.58
C ASP A 261 -3.02 27.23 -11.54
N LEU A 262 -4.05 27.96 -11.98
CA LEU A 262 -5.43 27.48 -11.94
C LEU A 262 -5.68 26.30 -12.88
N THR A 263 -4.94 26.23 -13.99
CA THR A 263 -5.01 25.12 -14.95
C THR A 263 -4.70 23.81 -14.25
N PHE A 264 -3.62 23.77 -13.47
CA PHE A 264 -3.26 22.59 -12.69
C PHE A 264 -4.40 22.14 -11.77
N HIS A 265 -4.95 23.05 -10.96
CA HIS A 265 -5.99 22.70 -9.99
C HIS A 265 -7.30 22.22 -10.67
N ARG A 266 -7.65 22.81 -11.82
CA ARG A 266 -8.81 22.38 -12.62
C ARG A 266 -8.61 20.98 -13.19
N VAL A 267 -7.45 20.73 -13.81
CA VAL A 267 -7.10 19.41 -14.35
C VAL A 267 -7.06 18.36 -13.23
N PHE A 268 -6.46 18.71 -12.09
CA PHE A 268 -6.38 17.83 -10.94
C PHE A 268 -7.77 17.47 -10.38
N ASN A 269 -8.68 18.44 -10.27
CA ASN A 269 -10.07 18.20 -9.90
C ASN A 269 -10.78 17.29 -10.92
N ARG A 270 -10.65 17.57 -12.22
CA ARG A 270 -11.30 16.77 -13.28
C ARG A 270 -10.73 15.35 -13.39
N ASN A 271 -9.46 15.13 -13.06
CA ASN A 271 -8.91 13.79 -12.86
C ASN A 271 -9.62 13.04 -11.71
N GLY A 272 -9.90 13.73 -10.60
CA GLY A 272 -10.77 13.21 -9.54
C GLY A 272 -12.17 12.87 -10.02
N TYR A 273 -12.74 13.67 -10.92
CA TYR A 273 -14.07 13.42 -11.50
C TYR A 273 -14.07 12.24 -12.48
N ALA A 274 -13.01 12.09 -13.27
CA ALA A 274 -12.81 10.93 -14.14
C ALA A 274 -12.83 9.60 -13.37
N LEU A 275 -12.30 9.57 -12.13
CA LEU A 275 -12.46 8.41 -11.24
C LEU A 275 -13.94 8.09 -10.96
N VAL A 276 -14.77 9.11 -10.75
CA VAL A 276 -16.21 8.93 -10.49
C VAL A 276 -16.88 8.32 -11.70
N GLU A 277 -16.66 8.89 -12.88
CA GLU A 277 -17.23 8.40 -14.14
C GLU A 277 -16.74 6.97 -14.44
N PHE A 278 -15.45 6.69 -14.25
CA PHE A 278 -14.89 5.35 -14.36
C PHE A 278 -15.61 4.34 -13.45
N ARG A 279 -15.85 4.70 -12.18
CA ARG A 279 -16.52 3.80 -11.22
C ARG A 279 -18.02 3.67 -11.45
N ARG A 280 -18.66 4.65 -12.10
CA ARG A 280 -20.05 4.58 -12.57
C ARG A 280 -20.21 3.75 -13.85
N GLY A 281 -19.10 3.43 -14.53
CA GLY A 281 -19.10 2.73 -15.81
C GLY A 281 -19.19 3.66 -17.03
N HIS A 282 -19.15 4.97 -16.83
CA HIS A 282 -19.08 6.00 -17.87
C HIS A 282 -17.62 6.20 -18.32
N ILE A 283 -17.02 5.13 -18.87
CA ILE A 283 -15.57 5.08 -19.10
C ILE A 283 -15.15 6.04 -20.22
N GLU A 284 -15.98 6.26 -21.23
CA GLU A 284 -15.66 7.18 -22.34
C GLU A 284 -15.65 8.65 -21.86
N GLU A 285 -16.54 9.02 -20.94
CA GLU A 285 -16.54 10.33 -20.29
C GLU A 285 -15.27 10.54 -19.46
N ALA A 286 -14.83 9.50 -18.72
CA ALA A 286 -13.55 9.53 -18.01
C ALA A 286 -12.36 9.72 -18.96
N ILE A 287 -12.34 9.00 -20.09
CA ILE A 287 -11.32 9.16 -21.15
C ILE A 287 -11.29 10.60 -21.68
N GLY A 288 -12.47 11.21 -21.90
CA GLY A 288 -12.59 12.60 -22.33
C GLY A 288 -11.93 13.58 -21.36
N HIS A 289 -12.26 13.50 -20.07
CA HIS A 289 -11.67 14.36 -19.04
C HIS A 289 -10.14 14.19 -18.93
N LEU A 290 -9.65 12.95 -19.02
CA LEU A 290 -8.22 12.65 -18.92
C LEU A 290 -7.44 13.15 -20.13
N THR A 291 -7.98 12.93 -21.34
CA THR A 291 -7.35 13.38 -22.60
C THR A 291 -7.27 14.90 -22.65
N GLU A 292 -8.35 15.59 -22.25
CA GLU A 292 -8.38 17.05 -22.15
C GLU A 292 -7.35 17.55 -21.12
N GLY A 293 -7.29 16.94 -19.93
CA GLY A 293 -6.33 17.28 -18.90
C GLY A 293 -4.87 17.12 -19.35
N ILE A 294 -4.55 16.02 -20.03
CA ILE A 294 -3.22 15.77 -20.60
C ILE A 294 -2.86 16.86 -21.62
N ALA A 295 -3.79 17.24 -22.49
CA ALA A 295 -3.56 18.28 -23.49
C ALA A 295 -3.31 19.66 -22.83
N GLN A 296 -4.06 20.00 -21.79
CA GLN A 296 -3.89 21.25 -21.04
C GLN A 296 -2.53 21.33 -20.31
N LEU A 297 -2.00 20.19 -19.84
CA LEU A 297 -0.72 20.12 -19.13
C LEU A 297 0.51 19.96 -20.07
N ARG A 298 0.32 19.70 -21.36
CA ARG A 298 1.39 19.33 -22.31
C ARG A 298 2.54 20.35 -22.43
N ASN A 299 2.26 21.64 -22.27
CA ASN A 299 3.27 22.71 -22.33
C ASN A 299 3.63 23.25 -20.93
N GLY A 300 3.39 22.45 -19.90
CA GLY A 300 3.51 22.84 -18.50
C GLY A 300 4.93 22.85 -17.93
N SER A 301 5.04 23.22 -16.66
CA SER A 301 6.29 23.14 -15.89
C SER A 301 6.70 21.68 -15.60
N ALA A 302 7.89 21.44 -15.04
CA ALA A 302 8.29 20.10 -14.63
C ALA A 302 7.31 19.44 -13.62
N VAL A 303 6.63 20.23 -12.78
CA VAL A 303 5.56 19.75 -11.89
C VAL A 303 4.37 19.22 -12.71
N HIS A 304 4.02 19.89 -13.81
CA HIS A 304 2.97 19.41 -14.72
C HIS A 304 3.30 18.08 -15.38
N HIS A 305 4.57 17.82 -15.71
CA HIS A 305 5.00 16.57 -16.32
C HIS A 305 4.79 15.38 -15.36
N MET A 306 5.02 15.56 -14.06
CA MET A 306 4.72 14.52 -13.06
C MET A 306 3.21 14.28 -12.90
N HIS A 307 2.40 15.33 -12.87
CA HIS A 307 0.96 15.15 -12.79
C HIS A 307 0.36 14.55 -14.07
N GLN A 308 0.99 14.82 -15.21
CA GLN A 308 0.66 14.19 -16.48
C GLN A 308 0.82 12.66 -16.42
N THR A 309 1.82 12.12 -15.70
CA THR A 309 1.98 10.65 -15.56
C THR A 309 0.76 10.01 -14.90
N VAL A 310 0.17 10.66 -13.89
CA VAL A 310 -1.05 10.17 -13.22
C VAL A 310 -2.24 10.15 -14.18
N LEU A 311 -2.39 11.17 -15.03
CA LEU A 311 -3.47 11.21 -16.00
C LEU A 311 -3.29 10.17 -17.10
N ILE A 312 -2.07 10.03 -17.64
CA ILE A 312 -1.73 9.02 -18.65
C ILE A 312 -1.96 7.60 -18.08
N TYR A 313 -1.52 7.36 -16.85
CA TYR A 313 -1.79 6.11 -16.14
C TYR A 313 -3.29 5.81 -16.02
N ASN A 314 -4.10 6.78 -15.57
CA ASN A 314 -5.54 6.61 -15.47
C ASN A 314 -6.21 6.41 -16.84
N LEU A 315 -5.68 7.03 -17.89
CA LEU A 315 -6.16 6.89 -19.26
C LEU A 315 -5.91 5.46 -19.78
N GLY A 316 -4.70 4.92 -19.56
CA GLY A 316 -4.37 3.54 -19.89
C GLY A 316 -5.29 2.54 -19.17
N GLN A 317 -5.58 2.80 -17.90
CA GLN A 317 -6.53 1.98 -17.12
C GLN A 317 -7.96 2.04 -17.68
N CYS A 318 -8.40 3.21 -18.16
CA CYS A 318 -9.69 3.34 -18.82
C CYS A 318 -9.75 2.49 -20.10
N TYR A 319 -8.74 2.58 -20.97
CA TYR A 319 -8.68 1.78 -22.20
C TYR A 319 -8.65 0.28 -21.91
N ARG A 320 -7.83 -0.16 -20.95
CA ARG A 320 -7.76 -1.56 -20.52
C ARG A 320 -9.12 -2.06 -20.03
N ARG A 321 -9.84 -1.24 -19.24
CA ARG A 321 -11.15 -1.59 -18.67
C ARG A 321 -12.22 -1.86 -19.73
N ILE A 322 -12.17 -1.17 -20.87
CA ILE A 322 -13.12 -1.36 -21.99
C ILE A 322 -12.57 -2.26 -23.10
N GLY A 323 -11.44 -2.93 -22.87
CA GLY A 323 -10.86 -3.88 -23.82
C GLY A 323 -10.17 -3.25 -25.03
N ARG A 324 -9.93 -1.93 -25.03
CA ARG A 324 -9.14 -1.22 -26.04
C ARG A 324 -7.65 -1.42 -25.75
N LEU A 325 -7.19 -2.67 -25.81
CA LEU A 325 -5.88 -3.10 -25.31
C LEU A 325 -4.73 -2.46 -26.09
N ASP A 326 -4.84 -2.27 -27.41
CA ASP A 326 -3.80 -1.59 -28.22
C ASP A 326 -3.58 -0.14 -27.75
N GLU A 327 -4.65 0.58 -27.44
CA GLU A 327 -4.58 1.96 -26.94
C GLU A 327 -4.05 2.01 -25.51
N ALA A 328 -4.39 1.02 -24.68
CA ALA A 328 -3.81 0.87 -23.34
C ALA A 328 -2.30 0.63 -23.42
N ILE A 329 -1.85 -0.29 -24.28
CA ILE A 329 -0.42 -0.59 -24.49
C ILE A 329 0.32 0.65 -24.97
N ALA A 330 -0.20 1.37 -25.98
CA ALA A 330 0.40 2.61 -26.45
C ALA A 330 0.48 3.66 -25.33
N THR A 331 -0.61 3.85 -24.57
CA THR A 331 -0.68 4.82 -23.48
C THR A 331 0.30 4.50 -22.34
N PHE A 332 0.43 3.23 -21.95
CA PHE A 332 1.40 2.82 -20.92
C PHE A 332 2.85 2.85 -21.46
N THR A 333 3.07 2.62 -22.75
CA THR A 333 4.39 2.78 -23.36
C THR A 333 4.81 4.26 -23.31
N ASP A 334 3.94 5.18 -23.70
CA ASP A 334 4.18 6.63 -23.58
C ASP A 334 4.43 7.03 -22.12
N LEU A 335 3.69 6.43 -21.16
CA LEU A 335 3.90 6.65 -19.74
C LEU A 335 5.33 6.30 -19.29
N LEU A 336 5.88 5.19 -19.79
CA LEU A 336 7.24 4.75 -19.47
C LEU A 336 8.31 5.64 -20.11
N GLU A 337 8.02 6.33 -21.22
CA GLU A 337 8.91 7.36 -21.77
C GLU A 337 8.98 8.60 -20.86
N VAL A 338 7.88 8.92 -20.17
CA VAL A 338 7.84 10.02 -19.19
C VAL A 338 8.46 9.60 -17.85
N ASP A 339 8.07 8.45 -17.30
CA ASP A 339 8.61 7.89 -16.06
C ASP A 339 8.68 6.37 -16.09
N GLY A 340 9.78 5.84 -16.63
CA GLY A 340 10.03 4.39 -16.70
C GLY A 340 10.49 3.75 -15.39
N ARG A 341 10.48 4.46 -14.25
CA ARG A 341 11.09 3.97 -12.99
C ARG A 341 10.06 3.54 -11.94
N MET A 342 8.77 3.59 -12.27
CA MET A 342 7.70 3.08 -11.42
C MET A 342 7.39 1.63 -11.76
N PRO A 343 7.61 0.66 -10.84
CA PRO A 343 7.31 -0.74 -11.11
C PRO A 343 5.83 -0.98 -11.43
N GLU A 344 4.91 -0.21 -10.83
CA GLU A 344 3.47 -0.30 -11.12
C GLU A 344 3.15 -0.01 -12.59
N TYR A 345 3.88 0.90 -13.25
CA TYR A 345 3.62 1.23 -14.66
C TYR A 345 4.03 0.07 -15.57
N HIS A 346 5.14 -0.60 -15.25
CA HIS A 346 5.55 -1.82 -15.93
C HIS A 346 4.56 -2.96 -15.70
N MET A 347 4.00 -3.08 -14.49
CA MET A 347 2.96 -4.08 -14.20
C MET A 347 1.68 -3.83 -14.98
N GLU A 348 1.22 -2.59 -15.12
CA GLU A 348 0.03 -2.30 -15.93
C GLU A 348 0.24 -2.60 -17.42
N LEU A 349 1.44 -2.30 -17.95
CA LEU A 349 1.80 -2.71 -19.31
C LEU A 349 1.81 -4.24 -19.45
N ALA A 350 2.37 -4.95 -18.45
CA ALA A 350 2.34 -6.40 -18.42
C ALA A 350 0.92 -6.95 -18.38
N HIS A 351 0.02 -6.38 -17.58
CA HIS A 351 -1.40 -6.78 -17.54
C HIS A 351 -2.07 -6.67 -18.92
N CYS A 352 -1.72 -5.64 -19.71
CA CYS A 352 -2.22 -5.50 -21.08
C CYS A 352 -1.64 -6.59 -22.01
N HIS A 353 -0.36 -6.89 -21.91
CA HIS A 353 0.28 -7.96 -22.67
C HIS A 353 -0.26 -9.35 -22.29
N LEU A 354 -0.48 -9.63 -21.01
CA LEU A 354 -1.15 -10.84 -20.54
C LEU A 354 -2.57 -10.97 -21.11
N SER A 355 -3.30 -9.86 -21.17
CA SER A 355 -4.67 -9.83 -21.75
C SER A 355 -4.70 -10.04 -23.26
N THR A 356 -3.58 -9.78 -23.95
CA THR A 356 -3.40 -10.04 -25.39
C THR A 356 -2.65 -11.36 -25.66
N GLU A 357 -2.36 -12.13 -24.61
CA GLU A 357 -1.57 -13.38 -24.66
C GLU A 357 -0.14 -13.20 -25.21
N ASP A 358 0.39 -11.97 -25.20
CA ASP A 358 1.80 -11.69 -25.51
C ASP A 358 2.66 -11.91 -24.26
N PHE A 359 2.87 -13.19 -23.92
CA PHE A 359 3.56 -13.58 -22.69
C PHE A 359 5.04 -13.18 -22.67
N ASP A 360 5.69 -13.07 -23.83
CA ASP A 360 7.09 -12.61 -23.94
C ASP A 360 7.21 -11.12 -23.56
N ALA A 361 6.32 -10.27 -24.09
CA ALA A 361 6.29 -8.86 -23.73
C ALA A 361 5.89 -8.66 -22.26
N ALA A 362 4.90 -9.41 -21.77
CA ALA A 362 4.51 -9.40 -20.36
C ALA A 362 5.67 -9.76 -19.44
N LEU A 363 6.43 -10.81 -19.78
CA LEU A 363 7.60 -11.24 -19.03
C LEU A 363 8.65 -10.12 -18.97
N SER A 364 8.96 -9.47 -20.11
CA SER A 364 9.92 -8.37 -20.15
C SER A 364 9.52 -7.22 -19.21
N SER A 365 8.26 -6.79 -19.26
CA SER A 365 7.76 -5.72 -18.38
C SER A 365 7.79 -6.13 -16.90
N LEU A 366 7.38 -7.36 -16.56
CA LEU A 366 7.39 -7.84 -15.17
C LEU A 366 8.80 -8.01 -14.61
N LEU A 367 9.77 -8.41 -15.43
CA LEU A 367 11.18 -8.47 -15.01
C LEU A 367 11.71 -7.09 -14.64
N GLU A 368 11.32 -6.05 -15.37
CA GLU A 368 11.68 -4.67 -15.04
C GLU A 368 10.93 -4.17 -13.80
N ALA A 369 9.64 -4.50 -13.64
CA ALA A 369 8.90 -4.22 -12.41
C ALA A 369 9.57 -4.85 -11.18
N ARG A 370 9.99 -6.13 -11.26
CA ARG A 370 10.72 -6.81 -10.19
C ARG A 370 12.08 -6.17 -9.93
N ARG A 371 12.78 -5.71 -10.97
CA ARG A 371 14.08 -5.03 -10.83
C ARG A 371 13.94 -3.71 -10.06
N LEU A 372 12.88 -2.96 -10.34
CA LEU A 372 12.58 -1.67 -9.71
C LEU A 372 11.97 -1.82 -8.31
N GLY A 373 11.16 -2.85 -8.09
CA GLY A 373 10.46 -3.13 -6.83
C GLY A 373 10.50 -4.61 -6.47
N PRO A 374 11.57 -5.12 -5.84
CA PRO A 374 11.73 -6.54 -5.57
C PRO A 374 10.76 -7.08 -4.50
N SER A 375 10.15 -6.20 -3.70
CA SER A 375 9.19 -6.55 -2.63
C SER A 375 7.73 -6.37 -3.02
N ILE A 376 7.44 -6.30 -4.33
CA ILE A 376 6.07 -6.26 -4.85
C ILE A 376 5.58 -7.68 -5.08
N GLN A 377 4.77 -8.18 -4.16
CA GLN A 377 4.21 -9.53 -4.19
C GLN A 377 3.45 -9.82 -5.50
N GLU A 378 2.58 -8.90 -5.93
CA GLU A 378 1.80 -9.06 -7.16
C GLU A 378 2.69 -9.24 -8.40
N ALA A 379 3.83 -8.54 -8.48
CA ALA A 379 4.76 -8.70 -9.60
C ALA A 379 5.35 -10.12 -9.66
N HIS A 380 5.63 -10.74 -8.51
CA HIS A 380 6.10 -12.12 -8.44
C HIS A 380 4.99 -13.13 -8.77
N SER A 381 3.75 -12.90 -8.33
CA SER A 381 2.60 -13.73 -8.73
C SER A 381 2.35 -13.67 -10.24
N LEU A 382 2.41 -12.47 -10.84
CA LEU A 382 2.27 -12.30 -12.28
C LEU A 382 3.43 -12.92 -13.06
N LEU A 383 4.67 -12.84 -12.56
CA LEU A 383 5.81 -13.57 -13.14
C LEU A 383 5.56 -15.08 -13.09
N GLY A 384 5.08 -15.59 -11.96
CA GLY A 384 4.69 -16.98 -11.78
C GLY A 384 3.70 -17.44 -12.85
N PHE A 385 2.62 -16.68 -13.01
CA PHE A 385 1.61 -16.94 -14.02
C PHE A 385 2.19 -16.90 -15.43
N THR A 386 2.98 -15.87 -15.75
CA THR A 386 3.58 -15.69 -17.07
C THR A 386 4.52 -16.84 -17.44
N TYR A 387 5.35 -17.28 -16.50
CA TYR A 387 6.24 -18.42 -16.71
C TYR A 387 5.48 -19.73 -16.92
N LEU A 388 4.34 -19.94 -16.27
CA LEU A 388 3.48 -21.10 -16.55
C LEU A 388 2.95 -21.08 -17.98
N GLN A 389 2.47 -19.92 -18.46
CA GLN A 389 1.99 -19.79 -19.84
C GLN A 389 3.09 -20.04 -20.88
N LEU A 390 4.34 -19.69 -20.53
CA LEU A 390 5.53 -19.98 -21.33
C LEU A 390 6.08 -21.41 -21.16
N GLY A 391 5.50 -22.21 -20.25
CA GLY A 391 5.91 -23.58 -19.96
C GLY A 391 7.17 -23.72 -19.08
N ASP A 392 7.68 -22.62 -18.51
CA ASP A 392 8.81 -22.66 -17.56
C ASP A 392 8.31 -22.86 -16.12
N HIS A 393 7.99 -24.11 -15.81
CA HIS A 393 7.45 -24.49 -14.50
C HIS A 393 8.43 -24.22 -13.35
N THR A 394 9.74 -24.27 -13.62
CA THR A 394 10.77 -24.04 -12.60
C THR A 394 10.82 -22.55 -12.21
N ALA A 395 10.81 -21.66 -13.20
CA ALA A 395 10.77 -20.22 -12.94
C ALA A 395 9.42 -19.78 -12.34
N ALA A 396 8.32 -20.44 -12.73
CA ALA A 396 7.01 -20.21 -12.14
C ALA A 396 6.99 -20.51 -10.64
N LEU A 397 7.43 -21.72 -10.23
CA LEU A 397 7.54 -22.12 -8.83
C LEU A 397 8.40 -21.14 -8.02
N ALA A 398 9.55 -20.74 -8.55
CA ALA A 398 10.43 -19.79 -7.87
C ALA A 398 9.75 -18.43 -7.66
N SER A 399 8.96 -17.97 -8.62
CA SER A 399 8.26 -16.68 -8.55
C SER A 399 7.09 -16.74 -7.57
N TYR A 400 6.25 -17.78 -7.61
CA TYR A 400 5.17 -17.94 -6.63
C TYR A 400 5.69 -18.13 -5.21
N ARG A 401 6.78 -18.89 -5.03
CA ARG A 401 7.46 -18.97 -3.75
C ARG A 401 7.91 -17.60 -3.25
N ALA A 402 8.52 -16.78 -4.11
CA ALA A 402 8.95 -15.44 -3.75
C ALA A 402 7.77 -14.51 -3.39
N ALA A 403 6.63 -14.63 -4.09
CA ALA A 403 5.40 -13.93 -3.72
C ALA A 403 4.92 -14.34 -2.31
N TYR A 404 4.87 -15.64 -2.05
CA TYR A 404 4.47 -16.19 -0.75
C TYR A 404 5.41 -15.77 0.40
N GLU A 405 6.73 -15.77 0.19
CA GLU A 405 7.71 -15.37 1.19
C GLU A 405 7.68 -13.86 1.52
N LEU A 406 7.08 -13.03 0.65
CA LEU A 406 6.89 -11.60 0.91
C LEU A 406 5.75 -11.31 1.90
N ASP A 407 4.75 -12.18 1.94
CA ASP A 407 3.67 -12.13 2.93
C ASP A 407 3.10 -13.53 3.16
N THR A 408 3.60 -14.20 4.19
CA THR A 408 3.21 -15.59 4.48
C THR A 408 1.77 -15.74 4.96
N GLN A 409 1.10 -14.61 5.25
CA GLN A 409 -0.31 -14.57 5.65
C GLN A 409 -1.26 -14.31 4.48
N ASP A 410 -0.75 -13.93 3.30
CA ASP A 410 -1.59 -13.69 2.13
C ASP A 410 -2.11 -15.01 1.54
N PHE A 411 -3.44 -15.15 1.50
CA PHE A 411 -4.10 -16.37 1.06
C PHE A 411 -3.87 -16.65 -0.44
N GLU A 412 -3.92 -15.63 -1.29
CA GLU A 412 -3.80 -15.84 -2.74
C GLU A 412 -2.37 -16.27 -3.10
N ALA A 413 -1.35 -15.63 -2.53
CA ALA A 413 0.04 -16.02 -2.74
C ALA A 413 0.34 -17.44 -2.23
N LEU A 414 -0.20 -17.82 -1.07
CA LEU A 414 -0.12 -19.20 -0.57
C LEU A 414 -0.79 -20.18 -1.55
N TYR A 415 -2.04 -19.89 -1.91
CA TYR A 415 -2.84 -20.78 -2.74
C TYR A 415 -2.22 -20.97 -4.11
N ASP A 416 -1.79 -19.88 -4.76
CA ASP A 416 -1.13 -19.94 -6.06
C ASP A 416 0.16 -20.77 -5.99
N TYR A 417 0.98 -20.60 -4.93
CA TYR A 417 2.18 -21.40 -4.77
C TYR A 417 1.86 -22.89 -4.56
N ALA A 418 0.89 -23.21 -3.70
CA ALA A 418 0.46 -24.58 -3.46
C ALA A 418 -0.16 -25.22 -4.71
N TYR A 419 -0.93 -24.45 -5.47
CA TYR A 419 -1.54 -24.89 -6.72
C TYR A 419 -0.47 -25.24 -7.76
N VAL A 420 0.55 -24.41 -7.91
CA VAL A 420 1.63 -24.71 -8.87
C VAL A 420 2.49 -25.88 -8.42
N LEU A 421 2.71 -26.08 -7.12
CA LEU A 421 3.34 -27.31 -6.62
C LEU A 421 2.52 -28.55 -7.01
N ALA A 422 1.19 -28.48 -6.91
CA ALA A 422 0.30 -29.56 -7.35
C ALA A 422 0.39 -29.82 -8.87
N GLU A 423 0.29 -28.77 -9.70
CA GLU A 423 0.36 -28.88 -11.16
C GLU A 423 1.72 -29.35 -11.68
N THR A 424 2.77 -29.21 -10.85
CA THR A 424 4.14 -29.66 -11.17
C THR A 424 4.49 -31.00 -10.52
N ASP A 425 3.48 -31.80 -10.15
CA ASP A 425 3.60 -33.16 -9.61
C ASP A 425 4.41 -33.22 -8.30
N GLN A 426 4.21 -32.21 -7.43
CA GLN A 426 4.74 -32.16 -6.06
C GLN A 426 3.63 -32.14 -5.00
N PRO A 427 2.73 -33.15 -4.97
CA PRO A 427 1.55 -33.17 -4.11
C PRO A 427 1.88 -33.15 -2.61
N GLU A 428 2.98 -33.77 -2.16
CA GLU A 428 3.40 -33.73 -0.76
C GLU A 428 3.80 -32.31 -0.33
N ALA A 429 4.57 -31.61 -1.15
CA ALA A 429 5.01 -30.25 -0.86
C ALA A 429 3.83 -29.27 -0.85
N ALA A 430 2.88 -29.43 -1.78
CA ALA A 430 1.65 -28.65 -1.81
C ALA A 430 0.84 -28.83 -0.51
N LEU A 431 0.69 -30.07 -0.03
CA LEU A 431 0.01 -30.37 1.23
C LEU A 431 0.76 -29.81 2.44
N GLU A 432 2.08 -30.00 2.51
CA GLU A 432 2.91 -29.48 3.60
C GLU A 432 2.79 -27.96 3.73
N LEU A 433 2.78 -27.26 2.59
CA LEU A 433 2.64 -25.80 2.56
C LEU A 433 1.33 -25.32 3.19
N VAL A 434 0.23 -26.05 3.00
CA VAL A 434 -1.12 -25.63 3.44
C VAL A 434 -1.60 -26.32 4.73
N VAL A 435 -0.87 -27.30 5.25
CA VAL A 435 -1.23 -28.04 6.47
C VAL A 435 -0.78 -27.27 7.72
N GLY A 436 -1.65 -27.19 8.72
CA GLY A 436 -1.29 -26.66 10.06
C GLY A 436 -1.06 -25.15 10.14
N ARG A 437 -1.25 -24.42 9.04
CA ARG A 437 -1.17 -22.96 9.05
C ARG A 437 -2.50 -22.36 9.51
N ASP A 438 -2.46 -21.71 10.67
CA ASP A 438 -3.52 -20.82 11.14
C ASP A 438 -3.54 -19.57 10.26
N HIS A 439 -4.09 -19.70 9.05
CA HIS A 439 -4.51 -18.50 8.33
C HIS A 439 -5.62 -17.84 9.17
N ALA A 440 -5.61 -16.51 9.23
CA ALA A 440 -6.73 -15.71 9.74
C ALA A 440 -8.05 -16.29 9.20
N PRO A 441 -9.18 -16.20 9.94
CA PRO A 441 -10.40 -16.92 9.60
C PRO A 441 -10.77 -16.74 8.13
N LEU A 442 -10.56 -17.80 7.34
CA LEU A 442 -10.73 -17.79 5.90
C LEU A 442 -12.18 -17.46 5.57
N ARG A 443 -12.39 -16.67 4.52
CA ARG A 443 -13.71 -16.51 3.93
C ARG A 443 -14.18 -17.87 3.41
N THR A 444 -15.49 -18.11 3.38
CA THR A 444 -16.05 -19.40 2.94
C THR A 444 -15.51 -19.87 1.59
N GLY A 445 -15.35 -18.97 0.62
CA GLY A 445 -14.80 -19.31 -0.69
C GLY A 445 -13.32 -19.72 -0.67
N GLU A 446 -12.51 -19.07 0.18
CA GLU A 446 -11.08 -19.39 0.37
C GLU A 446 -10.93 -20.76 1.04
N ALA A 447 -11.74 -21.02 2.07
CA ALA A 447 -11.78 -22.31 2.74
C ALA A 447 -12.18 -23.44 1.77
N VAL A 448 -13.17 -23.20 0.91
CA VAL A 448 -13.58 -24.17 -0.14
C VAL A 448 -12.42 -24.44 -1.11
N ARG A 449 -11.78 -23.40 -1.66
CA ARG A 449 -10.63 -23.56 -2.58
C ARG A 449 -9.50 -24.38 -1.95
N LEU A 450 -9.14 -24.07 -0.70
CA LEU A 450 -8.06 -24.75 0.01
C LEU A 450 -8.40 -26.22 0.30
N LEU A 451 -9.63 -26.50 0.74
CA LEU A 451 -10.08 -27.87 1.01
C LEU A 451 -10.16 -28.70 -0.27
N THR A 452 -10.60 -28.13 -1.39
CA THR A 452 -10.60 -28.80 -2.69
C THR A 452 -9.18 -29.17 -3.12
N LEU A 453 -8.22 -28.23 -3.05
CA LEU A 453 -6.82 -28.50 -3.36
C LEU A 453 -6.29 -29.66 -2.49
N LYS A 454 -6.52 -29.61 -1.17
CA LYS A 454 -6.10 -30.68 -0.25
C LYS A 454 -6.73 -32.02 -0.60
N ALA A 455 -8.01 -32.04 -0.98
CA ALA A 455 -8.70 -33.26 -1.36
C ALA A 455 -8.05 -33.90 -2.60
N GLU A 456 -7.76 -33.09 -3.61
CA GLU A 456 -7.11 -33.54 -4.85
C GLU A 456 -5.71 -34.08 -4.57
N GLN A 457 -4.89 -33.36 -3.78
CA GLN A 457 -3.53 -33.82 -3.47
C GLN A 457 -3.55 -35.10 -2.62
N HIS A 458 -4.46 -35.22 -1.66
CA HIS A 458 -4.63 -36.48 -0.93
C HIS A 458 -5.09 -37.62 -1.83
N ALA A 459 -5.95 -37.36 -2.82
CA ALA A 459 -6.39 -38.38 -3.78
C ALA A 459 -5.24 -38.84 -4.69
N VAL A 460 -4.40 -37.91 -5.19
CA VAL A 460 -3.19 -38.22 -5.97
C VAL A 460 -2.24 -39.12 -5.17
N LEU A 461 -2.08 -38.86 -3.87
CA LEU A 461 -1.25 -39.66 -2.96
C LEU A 461 -1.90 -40.99 -2.52
N GLY A 462 -3.12 -41.31 -2.96
CA GLY A 462 -3.86 -42.50 -2.52
C GLY A 462 -4.42 -42.41 -1.10
N ASN A 463 -4.35 -41.25 -0.45
CA ASN A 463 -4.89 -40.98 0.88
C ASN A 463 -6.41 -40.71 0.83
N LEU A 464 -7.18 -41.66 0.30
CA LEU A 464 -8.60 -41.50 -0.03
C LEU A 464 -9.48 -41.12 1.16
N ALA A 465 -9.14 -41.57 2.38
CA ALA A 465 -9.88 -41.18 3.59
C ALA A 465 -9.73 -39.68 3.91
N ALA A 466 -8.53 -39.13 3.75
CA ALA A 466 -8.27 -37.71 3.93
C ALA A 466 -8.91 -36.87 2.82
N ALA A 467 -8.82 -37.35 1.58
CA ALA A 467 -9.50 -36.73 0.43
C ALA A 467 -11.02 -36.64 0.64
N ARG A 468 -11.63 -37.74 1.07
CA ARG A 468 -13.05 -37.82 1.42
C ARG A 468 -13.42 -36.79 2.51
N THR A 469 -12.64 -36.75 3.59
CA THR A 469 -12.90 -35.85 4.72
C THR A 469 -12.89 -34.38 4.28
N ALA A 470 -11.91 -33.99 3.45
CA ALA A 470 -11.83 -32.64 2.91
C ALA A 470 -13.03 -32.31 2.00
N LEU A 471 -13.45 -33.23 1.13
CA LEU A 471 -14.63 -33.04 0.26
C LEU A 471 -15.94 -32.95 1.03
N GLU A 472 -16.10 -33.73 2.10
CA GLU A 472 -17.26 -33.62 3.00
C GLU A 472 -17.29 -32.24 3.67
N GLN A 473 -16.14 -31.69 4.08
CA GLN A 473 -16.04 -30.32 4.61
C GLN A 473 -16.38 -29.26 3.57
N VAL A 474 -15.93 -29.42 2.31
CA VAL A 474 -16.35 -28.54 1.20
C VAL A 474 -17.88 -28.53 1.08
N LEU A 475 -18.53 -29.68 1.14
CA LEU A 475 -19.99 -29.80 1.03
C LEU A 475 -20.75 -29.32 2.27
N VAL A 476 -20.11 -29.19 3.43
CA VAL A 476 -20.68 -28.46 4.58
C VAL A 476 -20.69 -26.96 4.32
N LEU A 477 -19.62 -26.42 3.73
CA LEU A 477 -19.47 -24.98 3.44
C LEU A 477 -20.23 -24.54 2.18
N ALA A 478 -20.30 -25.42 1.17
CA ALA A 478 -20.93 -25.21 -0.12
C ALA A 478 -21.70 -26.48 -0.55
N PRO A 479 -22.91 -26.72 0.01
CA PRO A 479 -23.69 -27.94 -0.22
C PRO A 479 -24.01 -28.26 -1.68
N ASP A 480 -24.13 -27.21 -2.50
CA ASP A 480 -24.48 -27.28 -3.91
C ASP A 480 -23.26 -27.32 -4.84
N ASN A 481 -22.03 -27.51 -4.33
CA ASN A 481 -20.83 -27.61 -5.16
C ASN A 481 -20.83 -28.92 -5.97
N PRO A 482 -21.00 -28.88 -7.31
CA PRO A 482 -21.15 -30.08 -8.12
C PRO A 482 -19.82 -30.83 -8.30
N GLU A 483 -18.69 -30.10 -8.35
CA GLU A 483 -17.34 -30.66 -8.50
C GLU A 483 -16.95 -31.46 -7.26
N ALA A 484 -17.18 -30.89 -6.07
CA ALA A 484 -16.90 -31.56 -4.82
C ALA A 484 -17.75 -32.84 -4.65
N ARG A 485 -19.02 -32.81 -5.10
CA ARG A 485 -19.88 -34.00 -5.10
C ARG A 485 -19.36 -35.08 -6.04
N ALA A 486 -19.00 -34.72 -7.26
CA ALA A 486 -18.47 -35.65 -8.25
C ALA A 486 -17.13 -36.27 -7.79
N ASN A 487 -16.23 -35.46 -7.26
CA ASN A 487 -14.95 -35.91 -6.71
C ASN A 487 -15.17 -36.84 -5.51
N LEU A 488 -16.16 -36.56 -4.65
CA LEU A 488 -16.49 -37.42 -3.51
C LEU A 488 -17.01 -38.78 -3.97
N ASP A 489 -17.92 -38.80 -4.95
CA ASP A 489 -18.46 -40.04 -5.50
C ASP A 489 -17.33 -40.91 -6.13
N GLN A 490 -16.37 -40.27 -6.80
CA GLN A 490 -15.20 -40.95 -7.37
C GLN A 490 -14.29 -41.55 -6.28
N VAL A 491 -13.96 -40.78 -5.24
CA VAL A 491 -13.15 -41.26 -4.11
C VAL A 491 -13.84 -42.43 -3.39
N MET A 492 -15.17 -42.38 -3.26
CA MET A 492 -15.97 -43.42 -2.61
C MET A 492 -16.15 -44.70 -3.45
N ALA A 493 -15.97 -44.61 -4.76
CA ALA A 493 -16.09 -45.75 -5.67
C ALA A 493 -14.87 -46.68 -5.65
N VAL A 494 -13.73 -46.25 -5.09
CA VAL A 494 -12.52 -47.06 -4.97
C VAL A 494 -12.68 -48.05 -3.81
N PRO A 495 -12.59 -49.38 -4.05
CA PRO A 495 -12.67 -50.38 -2.98
C PRO A 495 -11.54 -50.20 -1.95
N ALA A 496 -11.88 -50.34 -0.67
CA ALA A 496 -10.99 -50.20 0.47
C ALA A 496 -9.84 -51.22 0.52
#